data_AF-A0A960G9I7-F1
#
_entry.id   AF-A0A960G9I7-F1
#
_cell.length_a   1.000
_cell.length_b   1.000
_cell.length_c   1.000
_cell.angle_alpha   90.00
_cell.angle_beta   90.00
_cell.angle_gamma   90.00
#
_symmetry.space_group_name_H-M   'P 1'
#
loop_
_entity.id
_entity.type
_entity.pdbx_description
1 polymer ?
#
loop_
_entity_poly.entity_id
_entity_poly.type
_entity_poly.pdbx_seq_one_letter_code
_entity_poly.pdbx_strand_id
1 'polypeptide(L)'
;GVSQLLRTINLVKGSMNDHLTLSTVLLTMYDGRTRLASQVAAEVRQHFPQETLLAAIPRSVRVSEAPSYGQSVLTYHSASAGAQAYLEAAAEIAERGAATNEERSA
;
A
#
# COMPACT_ATOMS: atom_id res chain seq x y z
N GLY A 1 3.60 -16.50 2.75
CA GLY A 1 4.17 -15.17 2.50
C GLY A 1 3.74 -14.18 3.58
N VAL A 2 2.48 -13.77 3.54
CA VAL A 2 1.89 -12.82 4.51
C VAL A 2 2.06 -13.27 5.97
N SER A 3 1.75 -14.52 6.29
CA SER A 3 1.89 -15.05 7.65
C SER A 3 3.33 -15.01 8.17
N GLN A 4 4.32 -15.14 7.27
CA GLN A 4 5.73 -15.06 7.63
C GLN A 4 6.14 -13.60 7.94
N LEU A 5 5.63 -12.63 7.18
CA LEU A 5 5.83 -11.22 7.46
C LEU A 5 5.26 -10.84 8.83
N LEU A 6 4.05 -11.32 9.17
CA LEU A 6 3.45 -11.09 10.48
C LEU A 6 4.27 -11.67 11.62
N ARG A 7 4.80 -12.87 11.44
CA ARG A 7 5.70 -13.48 12.42
C ARG A 7 6.93 -12.60 12.65
N THR A 8 7.51 -12.05 11.59
CA THR A 8 8.65 -11.13 11.70
C THR A 8 8.27 -9.84 12.42
N ILE A 9 7.14 -9.22 12.08
CA ILE A 9 6.65 -8.00 12.76
C ILE A 9 6.48 -8.25 14.27
N ASN A 10 5.87 -9.38 14.64
CA ASN A 10 5.63 -9.72 16.05
C ASN A 10 6.93 -9.99 16.82
N LEU A 11 7.93 -10.61 16.18
CA LEU A 11 9.25 -10.80 16.79
C LEU A 11 9.96 -9.48 17.05
N VAL A 12 9.90 -8.53 16.10
CA VAL A 12 10.52 -7.21 16.26
C VAL A 12 9.80 -6.38 17.33
N LYS A 13 8.46 -6.43 17.36
CA LYS A 13 7.67 -5.77 18.41
C LYS A 13 8.13 -6.20 19.80
N GLY A 14 8.12 -7.51 20.10
CA GLY A 14 8.42 -8.02 21.44
C GLY A 14 9.90 -8.01 21.85
N SER A 15 10.82 -7.59 20.99
CA SER A 15 12.27 -7.59 21.31
C SER A 15 12.98 -6.26 21.12
N MET A 16 12.45 -5.33 20.31
CA MET A 16 13.16 -4.11 19.91
C MET A 16 12.31 -2.85 19.91
N ASN A 17 11.05 -2.91 19.48
CA ASN A 17 10.21 -1.72 19.35
C ASN A 17 8.74 -2.05 19.62
N ASP A 18 8.32 -1.88 20.86
CA ASP A 18 6.94 -2.12 21.29
C ASP A 18 5.93 -1.18 20.61
N HIS A 19 6.38 -0.04 20.08
CA HIS A 19 5.54 0.92 19.36
C HIS A 19 5.39 0.61 17.87
N LEU A 20 6.07 -0.40 17.33
CA LEU A 20 5.91 -0.80 15.94
C LEU A 20 4.45 -1.20 15.69
N THR A 21 3.81 -0.64 14.67
CA THR A 21 2.45 -0.99 14.26
C THR A 21 2.39 -1.21 12.75
N LEU A 22 1.51 -2.11 12.33
CA LEU A 22 1.17 -2.22 10.91
C LEU A 22 0.14 -1.12 10.63
N SER A 23 0.58 -0.02 10.02
CA SER A 23 -0.30 1.12 9.74
C SER A 23 -1.11 0.93 8.46
N THR A 24 -0.49 0.33 7.44
CA THR A 24 -1.04 0.34 6.08
C THR A 24 -0.50 -0.80 5.23
N VAL A 25 -1.35 -1.40 4.41
CA VAL A 25 -1.01 -2.37 3.37
C VAL A 25 -1.43 -1.82 2.02
N LEU A 26 -0.48 -1.66 1.09
CA LEU A 26 -0.72 -1.22 -0.28
C LEU A 26 -0.47 -2.39 -1.24
N LEU A 27 -1.49 -2.74 -2.02
CA LEU A 27 -1.35 -3.74 -3.08
C LEU A 27 -0.66 -3.11 -4.29
N THR A 28 0.52 -3.61 -4.65
CA THR A 28 1.28 -3.13 -5.81
C THR A 28 1.36 -4.16 -6.92
N MET A 29 1.60 -3.68 -8.16
CA MET A 29 1.66 -4.53 -9.35
C MET A 29 0.40 -5.38 -9.54
N TYR A 30 -0.76 -4.86 -9.13
CA TYR A 30 -2.02 -5.57 -9.21
C TYR A 30 -2.45 -5.76 -10.67
N ASP A 31 -2.88 -6.97 -11.01
CA ASP A 31 -3.38 -7.34 -12.33
C ASP A 31 -4.69 -8.10 -12.18
N GLY A 32 -5.81 -7.35 -12.08
CA GLY A 32 -7.15 -7.90 -11.86
C GLY A 32 -7.67 -8.82 -12.97
N ARG A 33 -6.92 -8.97 -14.07
CA ARG A 33 -7.22 -9.96 -15.12
C ARG A 33 -6.80 -11.37 -14.70
N THR A 34 -5.94 -11.50 -13.70
CA THR A 34 -5.43 -12.81 -13.24
C THR A 34 -6.18 -13.26 -11.99
N ARG A 35 -6.62 -14.53 -11.99
CA ARG A 35 -7.29 -15.13 -10.82
C ARG A 35 -6.42 -15.09 -9.57
N LEU A 36 -5.12 -15.33 -9.73
CA LEU A 36 -4.17 -15.32 -8.62
C LEU A 36 -4.08 -13.95 -7.96
N ALA A 37 -3.97 -12.86 -8.72
CA ALA A 37 -3.92 -11.52 -8.14
C ALA A 37 -5.20 -11.20 -7.37
N SER A 38 -6.36 -11.56 -7.91
CA SER A 38 -7.66 -11.35 -7.24
C SER A 38 -7.77 -12.18 -5.95
N GLN A 39 -7.32 -13.43 -5.96
CA GLN A 39 -7.31 -14.31 -4.77
C GLN A 39 -6.39 -13.75 -3.68
N VAL A 40 -5.17 -13.38 -4.03
CA VAL A 40 -4.20 -12.80 -3.08
C VAL A 40 -4.72 -11.48 -2.52
N ALA A 41 -5.28 -10.61 -3.36
CA ALA A 41 -5.86 -9.35 -2.91
C ALA A 41 -7.04 -9.57 -1.94
N ALA A 42 -7.88 -10.57 -2.20
CA ALA A 42 -8.98 -10.93 -1.31
C ALA A 42 -8.48 -11.47 0.04
N GLU A 43 -7.50 -12.36 0.03
CA GLU A 43 -6.89 -12.91 1.26
C GLU A 43 -6.25 -11.80 2.11
N VAL A 44 -5.51 -10.88 1.49
CA VAL A 44 -4.90 -9.75 2.19
C VAL A 44 -5.96 -8.84 2.80
N ARG A 45 -7.02 -8.48 2.04
CA ARG A 45 -8.12 -7.65 2.55
C ARG A 45 -8.92 -8.34 3.66
N GLN A 46 -9.07 -9.67 3.60
CA GLN A 46 -9.71 -10.44 4.65
C GLN A 46 -8.87 -10.45 5.94
N HIS A 47 -7.55 -10.53 5.82
CA HIS A 47 -6.63 -10.61 6.97
C HIS A 47 -6.30 -9.24 7.57
N PHE A 48 -6.29 -8.18 6.77
CA PHE A 48 -6.00 -6.80 7.17
C PHE A 48 -7.06 -5.82 6.67
N PRO A 49 -8.31 -5.96 7.13
CA PRO A 49 -9.43 -5.19 6.60
C PRO A 49 -9.29 -3.69 6.87
N GLN A 50 -8.64 -3.32 7.98
CA GLN A 50 -8.48 -1.91 8.38
C GLN A 50 -7.20 -1.31 7.81
N GLU A 51 -6.13 -2.09 7.69
CA GLU A 51 -4.82 -1.61 7.24
C GLU A 51 -4.72 -1.60 5.72
N THR A 52 -5.46 -2.44 5.00
CA THR A 52 -5.37 -2.48 3.53
C THR A 52 -6.03 -1.26 2.92
N LEU A 53 -5.31 -0.59 2.01
CA LEU A 53 -5.85 0.51 1.22
C LEU A 53 -6.89 -0.01 0.23
N LEU A 54 -7.90 0.81 -0.03
CA LEU A 54 -8.82 0.61 -1.15
C LEU A 54 -8.06 0.76 -2.46
N ALA A 55 -7.17 1.76 -2.54
CA ALA A 55 -6.28 1.96 -3.66
C ALA A 55 -5.36 0.75 -3.90
N ALA A 56 -5.15 0.40 -5.17
CA ALA A 56 -4.20 -0.62 -5.59
C ALA A 56 -3.40 -0.10 -6.78
N ILE A 57 -2.07 -0.26 -6.75
CA ILE A 57 -1.20 0.18 -7.83
C ILE A 57 -1.23 -0.89 -8.93
N PRO A 58 -1.78 -0.59 -10.13
CA PRO A 58 -1.83 -1.55 -11.21
C PRO A 58 -0.44 -1.79 -11.79
N ARG A 59 -0.24 -2.92 -12.48
CA ARG A 59 0.92 -3.02 -13.38
C ARG A 59 0.85 -1.94 -14.45
N SER A 60 1.90 -1.12 -14.53
CA SER A 60 1.97 0.01 -15.44
C SER A 60 3.36 0.11 -16.06
N VAL A 61 3.40 0.11 -17.41
CA VAL A 61 4.63 0.34 -18.17
C VAL A 61 5.22 1.70 -17.83
N ARG A 62 4.38 2.73 -17.70
CA ARG A 62 4.81 4.10 -17.37
C ARG A 62 5.45 4.21 -15.99
N VAL A 63 4.97 3.44 -15.01
CA VAL A 63 5.59 3.38 -13.67
C VAL A 63 6.99 2.76 -13.77
N SER A 64 7.16 1.70 -14.58
CA SER A 64 8.45 1.05 -14.79
C SER A 64 9.44 1.87 -15.62
N GLU A 65 8.96 2.71 -16.54
CA GLU A 65 9.80 3.57 -17.40
C GLU A 65 10.31 4.81 -16.67
N ALA A 66 9.50 5.42 -15.80
CA ALA A 66 9.82 6.70 -15.15
C ALA A 66 11.20 6.76 -14.45
N PRO A 67 11.64 5.72 -13.71
CA PRO A 67 12.97 5.70 -13.09
C PRO A 67 14.13 5.85 -14.09
N SER A 68 14.01 5.29 -15.30
CA SER A 68 15.04 5.42 -16.35
C SER A 68 15.22 6.84 -16.85
N TYR A 69 14.20 7.69 -16.66
CA TYR A 69 14.25 9.13 -16.96
C TYR A 69 14.58 9.98 -15.73
N GLY A 70 14.88 9.37 -14.58
CA GLY A 70 15.15 10.09 -13.33
C GLY A 70 13.93 10.83 -12.78
N GLN A 71 12.72 10.41 -13.13
CA GLN A 71 11.47 11.08 -12.79
C GLN A 71 10.54 10.15 -11.99
N SER A 72 9.67 10.74 -11.16
CA SER A 72 8.53 10.02 -10.62
C SER A 72 7.50 9.75 -11.72
N VAL A 73 6.63 8.75 -11.54
CA VAL A 73 5.53 8.54 -12.49
C VAL A 73 4.57 9.75 -12.57
N LEU A 74 4.46 10.53 -11.49
CA LEU A 74 3.66 11.75 -11.44
C LEU A 74 4.21 12.83 -12.38
N THR A 75 5.53 12.98 -12.42
CA THR A 75 6.21 13.95 -13.29
C THR A 75 6.34 13.43 -14.73
N TYR A 76 6.67 12.14 -14.88
CA TYR A 76 6.89 11.51 -16.17
C TYR A 76 5.59 11.40 -16.98
N HIS A 77 4.50 10.96 -16.35
CA HIS A 77 3.21 10.81 -17.01
C HIS A 77 2.05 10.82 -16.00
N SER A 78 1.68 12.01 -15.53
CA SER A 78 0.62 12.25 -14.53
C SER A 78 -0.73 11.64 -14.88
N ALA A 79 -1.10 11.62 -16.16
CA ALA A 79 -2.38 11.05 -16.62
C ALA A 79 -2.38 9.51 -16.70
N SER A 80 -1.29 8.83 -16.34
CA SER A 80 -1.24 7.37 -16.38
C SER A 80 -2.04 6.75 -15.24
N ALA A 81 -2.62 5.57 -15.47
CA ALA A 81 -3.36 4.85 -14.43
C ALA A 81 -2.51 4.57 -13.18
N GLY A 82 -1.20 4.33 -13.36
CA GLY A 82 -0.27 4.17 -12.23
C GLY A 82 -0.08 5.46 -11.43
N ALA A 83 0.06 6.61 -12.10
CA ALA A 83 0.15 7.91 -11.44
C ALA A 83 -1.12 8.25 -10.66
N GLN A 84 -2.30 8.05 -11.26
CA GLN A 84 -3.58 8.27 -10.57
C GLN A 84 -3.73 7.35 -9.35
N ALA A 85 -3.39 6.06 -9.47
CA ALA A 85 -3.44 5.12 -8.34
C ALA A 85 -2.49 5.52 -7.19
N TYR A 86 -1.32 6.10 -7.49
CA TYR A 86 -0.43 6.62 -6.45
C TYR A 86 -1.00 7.88 -5.77
N LEU A 87 -1.70 8.75 -6.50
CA LEU A 87 -2.38 9.90 -5.92
C LEU A 87 -3.53 9.47 -5.00
N GLU A 88 -4.33 8.49 -5.43
CA GLU A 88 -5.40 7.90 -4.61
C GLU A 88 -4.85 7.27 -3.34
N ALA A 89 -3.78 6.46 -3.45
CA ALA A 89 -3.12 5.86 -2.29
C ALA A 89 -2.57 6.93 -1.33
N ALA A 90 -1.99 8.01 -1.86
CA ALA A 90 -1.47 9.11 -1.04
C ALA A 90 -2.60 9.84 -0.30
N ALA A 91 -3.73 10.09 -0.97
CA ALA A 91 -4.90 10.70 -0.35
C ALA A 91 -5.45 9.83 0.79
N GLU A 92 -5.61 8.52 0.55
CA GLU A 92 -6.12 7.58 1.53
C GLU A 92 -5.19 7.46 2.76
N ILE A 93 -3.87 7.48 2.55
CA ILE A 93 -2.88 7.51 3.64
C ILE A 93 -3.01 8.81 4.45
N ALA A 94 -3.17 9.95 3.78
CA ALA A 94 -3.30 11.24 4.44
C ALA A 94 -4.57 11.33 5.30
N GLU A 95 -5.70 10.84 4.79
CA GLU A 95 -6.97 10.77 5.53
C GLU A 95 -6.86 9.90 6.78
N ARG A 96 -6.27 8.71 6.67
CA ARG A 96 -6.05 7.80 7.81
C ARG A 96 -5.10 8.41 8.85
N GLY A 97 -4.04 9.08 8.39
CA GLY A 97 -3.09 9.77 9.25
C GLY A 97 -3.73 10.93 10.02
N ALA A 98 -4.64 11.69 9.39
CA ALA A 98 -5.37 12.78 10.03
C ALA A 98 -6.30 12.25 11.14
N ALA A 99 -7.09 11.21 10.86
CA ALA A 99 -8.00 10.60 11.84
C ALA A 99 -7.26 10.10 13.10
N THR A 100 -6.08 9.51 12.92
CA THR A 100 -5.24 9.01 14.03
C THR A 100 -4.74 10.14 14.94
N ASN A 101 -4.53 11.35 14.39
CA ASN A 101 -4.07 12.50 15.18
C ASN A 101 -5.20 13.15 15.98
N GLU A 102 -6.43 13.11 15.48
CA GLU A 102 -7.62 13.62 16.19
C GLU A 102 -7.92 12.76 17.44
N GLU A 103 -7.85 11.43 17.31
CA GLU A 103 -8.04 10.50 18.45
C GLU A 103 -6.96 10.62 19.54
N ARG A 104 -5.75 11.08 19.19
CA ARG A 104 -4.67 11.33 20.16
C ARG A 104 -4.76 12.70 20.84
N SER A 105 -5.55 13.62 20.28
CA SER A 105 -5.71 14.99 20.79
C SER A 105 -6.98 15.17 21.64
N ALA A 106 -7.85 14.14 21.66
CA ALA A 106 -9.05 14.04 22.49
C ALA A 106 -8.77 13.22 23.76
#